data_AF-A0A7W1PIC6-F1
#
_entry.id   AF-A0A7W1PIC6-F1
#
_cell.length_a   1.000
_cell.length_b   1.000
_cell.length_c   1.000
_cell.angle_alpha   90.00
_cell.angle_beta   90.00
_cell.angle_gamma   90.00
#
_symmetry.space_group_name_H-M   'P 1'
#
loop_
_entity.id
_entity.type
_entity.pdbx_description
1 polymer ?
#
loop_
_entity_poly.entity_id
_entity_poly.type
_entity_poly.pdbx_seq_one_letter_code
_entity_poly.pdbx_strand_id
1 'polypeptide(L)'
;MPLYHGTLAEWQRDSAVVDSLARLVPTDPLYHAYHGALTASDLNAAHQLIACFHVGLASRHGSYPASIATQRMRDTLWKGVAPSLIAEHDARVPAAMDLAMDGEECADAESVLGPVRKYDPVADAVDPRHRPRGL
;
A
#
# COMPACT_ATOMS: atom_id res chain seq x y z
N MET A 1 37.53 -7.51 -18.97
CA MET A 1 36.44 -6.74 -18.32
C MET A 1 35.48 -5.92 -19.22
N PRO A 2 35.47 -5.96 -20.57
CA PRO A 2 34.48 -5.23 -21.38
C PRO A 2 33.01 -5.66 -21.17
N LEU A 3 32.78 -6.95 -20.87
CA LEU A 3 31.43 -7.51 -20.71
C LEU A 3 30.69 -6.96 -19.48
N TYR A 4 31.41 -6.69 -18.38
CA TYR A 4 30.82 -6.16 -17.15
C TYR A 4 30.22 -4.76 -17.35
N HIS A 5 30.94 -3.87 -18.02
CA HIS A 5 30.48 -2.51 -18.27
C HIS A 5 29.26 -2.47 -19.21
N GLY A 6 29.22 -3.36 -20.20
CA GLY A 6 28.06 -3.49 -21.10
C GLY A 6 26.79 -3.90 -20.36
N THR A 7 26.86 -4.98 -19.58
CA THR A 7 25.72 -5.49 -18.80
C THR A 7 25.25 -4.48 -17.74
N LEU A 8 26.17 -3.77 -17.08
CA LEU A 8 25.81 -2.75 -16.10
C LEU A 8 25.06 -1.57 -16.76
N ALA A 9 25.53 -1.09 -17.92
CA ALA A 9 24.91 0.02 -18.63
C ALA A 9 23.53 -0.34 -19.21
N GLU A 10 23.33 -1.60 -19.58
CA GLU A 10 22.02 -2.13 -19.98
C GLU A 10 21.06 -2.19 -18.78
N TRP A 11 21.49 -2.80 -17.68
CA TRP A 11 20.70 -2.88 -16.45
C TRP A 11 20.31 -1.49 -15.89
N GLN A 12 21.22 -0.52 -15.95
CA GLN A 12 20.93 0.86 -15.53
C GLN A 12 19.86 1.52 -16.41
N ARG A 13 19.91 1.31 -17.72
CA ARG A 13 18.88 1.82 -18.64
C ARG A 13 17.53 1.17 -18.36
N ASP A 14 17.50 -0.16 -18.23
CA ASP A 14 16.26 -0.88 -17.95
C ASP A 14 15.65 -0.47 -16.60
N SER A 15 16.50 -0.28 -15.59
CA SER A 15 16.07 0.23 -14.28
C SER A 15 15.48 1.64 -14.36
N ALA A 16 16.08 2.53 -15.17
CA ALA A 16 15.56 3.88 -15.38
C ALA A 16 14.23 3.88 -16.16
N VAL A 17 14.07 2.98 -17.13
CA VAL A 17 12.81 2.79 -17.86
C VAL A 17 11.72 2.32 -16.90
N VAL A 18 12.01 1.30 -16.09
CA VAL A 18 11.04 0.80 -15.11
C VAL A 18 10.70 1.87 -14.07
N ASP A 19 11.68 2.61 -13.56
CA ASP A 19 11.46 3.74 -12.64
C ASP A 19 10.49 4.76 -13.24
N SER A 20 10.71 5.11 -14.51
CA SER A 20 9.89 6.08 -15.23
C SER A 20 8.46 5.57 -15.42
N LEU A 21 8.29 4.29 -15.78
CA LEU A 21 6.99 3.65 -15.92
C LEU A 21 6.24 3.57 -14.59
N ALA A 22 6.94 3.23 -13.50
CA ALA A 22 6.34 3.15 -12.17
C ALA A 22 5.77 4.51 -11.69
N ARG A 23 6.36 5.63 -12.13
CA ARG A 23 5.83 6.98 -11.82
C ARG A 23 4.53 7.32 -12.54
N LEU A 24 4.17 6.58 -13.59
CA LEU A 24 2.92 6.77 -14.34
C LEU A 24 1.77 5.94 -13.78
N VAL A 25 2.04 5.05 -12.82
CA VAL A 25 1.01 4.21 -12.20
C VAL A 25 0.26 5.03 -11.15
N PRO A 26 -1.06 5.26 -11.31
CA PRO A 26 -1.84 6.04 -10.35
C PRO A 26 -2.11 5.21 -9.09
N THR A 27 -1.45 5.54 -7.98
CA THR A 27 -1.54 4.78 -6.72
C THR A 27 -2.48 5.41 -5.68
N ASP A 28 -3.10 6.55 -5.97
CA ASP A 28 -3.96 7.27 -5.02
C ASP A 28 -5.12 6.42 -4.45
N PRO A 29 -5.90 5.66 -5.27
CA PRO A 29 -6.97 4.83 -4.73
C PRO A 29 -6.46 3.73 -3.79
N LEU A 30 -5.31 3.15 -4.15
CA LEU A 30 -4.66 2.13 -3.33
C LEU A 30 -4.08 2.71 -2.04
N TYR A 31 -3.54 3.94 -2.09
CA TYR A 31 -3.10 4.68 -0.91
C TYR A 31 -4.26 4.89 0.07
N HIS A 32 -5.43 5.31 -0.41
CA HIS A 32 -6.63 5.46 0.41
C HIS A 32 -7.10 4.14 1.01
N ALA A 33 -7.06 3.04 0.24
CA ALA A 33 -7.40 1.72 0.73
C ALA A 33 -6.47 1.26 1.88
N TYR A 34 -5.15 1.41 1.72
CA TYR A 34 -4.19 1.10 2.80
C TYR A 34 -4.39 2.00 4.02
N HIS A 35 -4.61 3.28 3.81
CA HIS A 35 -4.84 4.21 4.91
C HIS A 35 -6.13 3.86 5.68
N GLY A 36 -7.21 3.51 4.99
CA GLY A 36 -8.46 3.06 5.61
C GLY A 36 -8.29 1.75 6.37
N ALA A 37 -7.54 0.80 5.80
CA ALA A 37 -7.30 -0.51 6.39
C ALA A 37 -6.68 -0.46 7.80
N LEU A 38 -5.89 0.58 8.10
CA LEU A 38 -5.26 0.75 9.41
C LEU A 38 -6.28 0.87 10.55
N THR A 39 -7.45 1.42 10.27
CA THR A 39 -8.51 1.64 11.27
C THR A 39 -9.80 0.89 10.96
N ALA A 40 -9.86 0.17 9.84
CA ALA A 40 -11.03 -0.60 9.43
C ALA A 40 -11.43 -1.64 10.50
N SER A 41 -12.72 -1.72 10.77
CA SER A 41 -13.30 -2.75 11.64
C SER A 41 -13.38 -4.11 10.95
N ASP A 42 -13.64 -4.11 9.63
CA ASP A 42 -13.65 -5.30 8.78
C ASP A 42 -12.33 -5.37 7.99
N LEU A 43 -11.41 -6.21 8.46
CA LEU A 43 -10.12 -6.40 7.80
C LEU A 43 -10.23 -7.24 6.53
N ASN A 44 -11.22 -8.11 6.39
CA ASN A 44 -11.39 -8.89 5.16
C ASN A 44 -11.81 -7.95 4.02
N ALA A 45 -12.79 -7.09 4.26
CA ALA A 45 -13.21 -6.07 3.28
C ALA A 45 -12.05 -5.13 2.90
N ALA A 46 -11.24 -4.70 3.87
CA ALA A 46 -10.07 -3.86 3.63
C ALA A 46 -9.00 -4.53 2.76
N HIS A 47 -8.66 -5.79 3.06
CA HIS A 47 -7.66 -6.51 2.29
C HIS A 47 -8.18 -6.94 0.92
N GLN A 48 -9.46 -7.26 0.81
CA GLN A 48 -10.15 -7.51 -0.46
C GLN A 48 -10.02 -6.30 -1.39
N LEU A 49 -10.28 -5.10 -0.88
CA LEU A 49 -10.15 -3.87 -1.63
C LEU A 49 -8.71 -3.60 -2.07
N ILE A 50 -7.75 -3.77 -1.15
CA ILE A 50 -6.30 -3.64 -1.46
C ILE A 50 -5.90 -4.63 -2.55
N ALA A 51 -6.31 -5.89 -2.44
CA ALA A 51 -6.00 -6.93 -3.41
C ALA A 51 -6.57 -6.61 -4.79
N CYS A 52 -7.84 -6.15 -4.85
CA CYS A 52 -8.46 -5.70 -6.09
C CYS A 52 -7.61 -4.61 -6.77
N PHE A 53 -7.22 -3.56 -6.03
CA PHE A 53 -6.44 -2.47 -6.60
C PHE A 53 -5.07 -2.95 -7.10
N HIS A 54 -4.38 -3.83 -6.37
CA HIS A 54 -3.12 -4.43 -6.83
C HIS A 54 -3.28 -5.16 -8.16
N VAL A 55 -4.30 -6.01 -8.30
CA VAL A 55 -4.57 -6.74 -9.54
C VAL A 55 -4.96 -5.80 -10.67
N GLY A 56 -5.80 -4.79 -10.40
CA GLY A 56 -6.18 -3.78 -11.38
C GLY A 56 -4.99 -2.96 -11.89
N LEU A 57 -4.06 -2.57 -11.00
CA LEU A 57 -2.84 -1.87 -11.39
C LEU A 57 -1.91 -2.78 -12.21
N ALA A 58 -1.70 -4.03 -11.77
CA ALA A 58 -0.86 -4.98 -12.47
C ALA A 58 -1.40 -5.33 -13.87
N SER A 59 -2.73 -5.46 -14.01
CA SER A 59 -3.39 -5.71 -15.29
C SER A 59 -3.21 -4.55 -16.28
N ARG A 60 -3.37 -3.31 -15.81
CA ARG A 60 -3.31 -2.11 -16.67
C ARG A 60 -1.89 -1.63 -17.00
N HIS A 61 -0.95 -1.78 -16.07
CA HIS A 61 0.38 -1.16 -16.16
C HIS A 61 1.53 -2.17 -16.17
N GLY A 62 1.22 -3.47 -16.14
CA GLY A 62 2.19 -4.55 -15.97
C GLY A 62 2.54 -4.77 -14.50
N SER A 63 2.82 -6.03 -14.16
CA SER A 63 3.07 -6.46 -12.78
C SER A 63 4.29 -5.79 -12.16
N TYR A 64 5.38 -5.62 -12.91
CA TYR A 64 6.64 -5.10 -12.37
C TYR A 64 6.59 -3.58 -12.09
N PRO A 65 6.17 -2.70 -13.03
CA PRO A 65 5.99 -1.28 -12.73
C PRO A 65 4.97 -1.04 -11.63
N ALA A 66 3.85 -1.78 -11.62
CA ALA A 66 2.82 -1.68 -10.57
C ALA A 66 3.38 -2.04 -9.19
N SER A 67 4.17 -3.11 -9.08
CA SER A 67 4.78 -3.53 -7.80
C SER A 67 5.72 -2.46 -7.24
N ILE A 68 6.54 -1.83 -8.10
CA ILE A 68 7.45 -0.76 -7.68
C ILE A 68 6.67 0.49 -7.25
N ALA A 69 5.64 0.87 -8.00
CA ALA A 69 4.77 1.99 -7.65
C ALA A 69 4.10 1.78 -6.30
N THR A 70 3.53 0.58 -6.07
CA THR A 70 2.92 0.24 -4.79
C THR A 70 3.93 0.24 -3.65
N GLN A 71 5.13 -0.31 -3.85
CA GLN A 71 6.15 -0.31 -2.80
C GLN A 71 6.50 1.11 -2.36
N ARG A 72 6.71 2.04 -3.31
CA ARG A 72 7.03 3.45 -3.00
C ARG A 72 5.90 4.18 -2.27
N MET A 73 4.68 3.93 -2.71
CA MET A 73 3.50 4.47 -2.04
C MET A 73 3.42 3.95 -0.60
N ARG A 74 3.63 2.64 -0.38
CA ARG A 74 3.68 2.05 0.97
C ARG A 74 4.80 2.62 1.81
N ASP A 75 6.02 2.77 1.27
CA ASP A 75 7.14 3.39 1.98
C ASP A 75 6.82 4.82 2.43
N THR A 76 6.06 5.56 1.62
CA THR A 76 5.60 6.92 1.94
C THR A 76 4.53 6.89 3.03
N LEU A 77 3.56 5.97 2.93
CA LEU A 77 2.54 5.77 3.95
C LEU A 77 3.17 5.41 5.31
N TRP A 78 4.05 4.42 5.35
CA TRP A 78 4.65 3.93 6.61
C TRP A 78 5.56 4.94 7.29
N LYS A 79 6.19 5.85 6.53
CA LYS A 79 6.92 6.99 7.10
C LYS A 79 5.99 8.00 7.78
N GLY A 80 4.74 8.09 7.31
CA GLY A 80 3.76 9.06 7.77
C GLY A 80 2.86 8.56 8.90
N VAL A 81 2.84 7.26 9.22
CA VAL A 81 1.92 6.63 10.16
C VAL A 81 2.61 6.29 11.50
N ALA A 82 1.90 6.42 12.62
CA ALA A 82 2.40 6.01 13.93
C ALA A 82 2.76 4.51 13.96
N PRO A 83 3.93 4.12 14.51
CA PRO A 83 4.28 2.72 14.68
C PRO A 83 3.26 1.90 15.50
N SER A 84 2.57 2.53 16.47
CA SER A 84 1.52 1.87 17.26
C SER A 84 0.33 1.47 16.41
N LEU A 85 -0.08 2.30 15.46
CA LEU A 85 -1.21 2.01 14.57
C LEU A 85 -0.90 0.84 13.63
N ILE A 86 0.36 0.76 13.16
CA ILE A 86 0.84 -0.37 12.36
C ILE A 86 0.80 -1.65 13.20
N ALA A 87 1.34 -1.62 14.43
CA ALA A 87 1.34 -2.77 15.32
C ALA A 87 -0.08 -3.24 15.68
N GLU A 88 -1.01 -2.31 15.91
CA GLU A 88 -2.42 -2.62 16.16
C GLU A 88 -3.13 -3.22 14.94
N HIS A 89 -2.79 -2.76 13.74
CA HIS A 89 -3.28 -3.38 12.51
C HIS A 89 -2.73 -4.80 12.36
N ASP A 90 -1.42 -4.98 12.45
CA ASP A 90 -0.75 -6.28 12.30
C ASP A 90 -1.25 -7.31 13.32
N ALA A 91 -1.53 -6.89 14.56
CA ALA A 91 -2.06 -7.76 15.61
C ALA A 91 -3.50 -8.25 15.33
N ARG A 92 -4.27 -7.53 14.51
CA ARG A 92 -5.64 -7.88 14.14
C ARG A 92 -5.73 -8.65 12.83
N VAL A 93 -4.68 -8.61 12.01
CA VAL A 93 -4.61 -9.31 10.73
C VAL A 93 -4.74 -10.83 10.95
N PRO A 94 -5.77 -11.49 10.38
CA PRO A 94 -5.94 -12.92 10.52
C PRO A 94 -4.86 -13.68 9.73
N ALA A 95 -4.49 -14.87 10.21
CA ALA A 95 -3.49 -15.72 9.56
C ALA A 95 -3.90 -16.19 8.15
N ALA A 96 -5.20 -16.22 7.88
CA ALA A 96 -5.76 -16.50 6.56
C ALA A 96 -6.86 -15.46 6.27
N MET A 97 -6.81 -14.89 5.07
CA MET A 97 -7.85 -14.02 4.53
C MET A 97 -8.55 -14.73 3.39
N ASP A 98 -9.87 -14.62 3.37
CA ASP A 98 -10.66 -15.08 2.23
C ASP A 98 -10.75 -13.92 1.23
N LEU A 99 -9.97 -14.03 0.16
CA LEU A 99 -9.89 -13.01 -0.89
C LEU A 99 -10.62 -13.54 -2.14
N ALA A 100 -11.78 -12.96 -2.44
CA ALA A 100 -12.58 -13.28 -3.62
C ALA A 100 -12.19 -12.33 -4.77
N MET A 101 -11.28 -12.76 -5.65
CA MET A 101 -10.81 -11.93 -6.75
C MET A 101 -11.66 -12.14 -8.00
N ASP A 102 -12.78 -11.44 -8.14
CA ASP A 102 -13.46 -11.26 -9.42
C ASP A 102 -12.90 -10.01 -10.14
N GLY A 103 -12.62 -10.15 -11.43
CA GLY A 103 -11.80 -9.19 -12.19
C GLY A 103 -12.49 -7.87 -12.57
N GLU A 104 -13.48 -7.42 -11.79
CA GLU A 104 -14.23 -6.18 -12.07
C GLU A 104 -13.72 -4.99 -11.26
N GLU A 105 -14.11 -3.79 -11.69
CA GLU A 105 -13.65 -2.51 -11.14
C GLU A 105 -13.74 -2.49 -9.61
N CYS A 106 -12.63 -2.13 -8.97
CA CYS A 106 -12.58 -2.03 -7.52
C CYS A 106 -13.52 -0.94 -7.03
N ALA A 107 -14.31 -1.27 -6.01
CA ALA A 107 -15.07 -0.28 -5.26
C ALA A 107 -14.15 0.83 -4.72
N ASP A 108 -14.70 2.00 -4.44
CA ASP A 108 -13.95 3.06 -3.78
C ASP A 108 -13.73 2.75 -2.29
N ALA A 109 -12.65 3.30 -1.71
CA ALA A 109 -12.28 2.97 -0.34
C ALA A 109 -13.28 3.46 0.71
N GLU A 110 -13.92 4.60 0.48
CA GLU A 110 -14.88 5.16 1.44
C GLU A 110 -16.19 4.37 1.45
N SER A 111 -16.66 3.85 0.31
CA SER A 111 -17.86 3.01 0.25
C SER A 111 -17.68 1.67 0.94
N VAL A 112 -16.47 1.11 0.94
CA VAL A 112 -16.16 -0.19 1.57
C VAL A 112 -15.77 -0.05 3.04
N LEU A 113 -14.95 0.96 3.38
CA LEU A 113 -14.32 1.08 4.70
C LEU A 113 -14.96 2.16 5.58
N GLY A 114 -15.93 2.91 5.05
CA GLY A 114 -16.42 4.12 5.67
C GLY A 114 -15.42 5.27 5.54
N PRO A 115 -15.67 6.42 6.21
CA PRO A 115 -14.82 7.59 6.09
C PRO A 115 -13.39 7.27 6.50
N VAL A 116 -12.47 7.35 5.54
CA VAL A 116 -11.04 7.18 5.78
C VAL A 116 -10.57 8.38 6.60
N ARG A 117 -10.51 8.22 7.93
CA ARG A 117 -9.98 9.26 8.82
C ARG A 117 -8.54 9.54 8.40
N LYS A 118 -8.24 10.77 7.96
CA LYS A 118 -6.85 11.18 7.73
C LYS A 118 -6.07 11.00 9.04
N TYR A 119 -4.97 10.27 8.98
CA TYR A 119 -4.06 10.16 10.10
C TYR A 119 -3.46 11.54 10.34
N ASP A 120 -3.67 12.06 11.55
CA ASP A 120 -3.08 13.32 11.97
C ASP A 120 -1.98 12.97 12.98
N PRO A 121 -0.69 13.05 12.58
CA PRO A 121 0.42 12.66 13.45
C PRO A 121 0.45 13.44 14.77
N VAL A 122 -0.14 14.65 14.80
CA VAL A 122 -0.19 15.49 15.99
C VAL A 122 -1.39 15.12 16.85
N ALA A 123 -2.56 14.93 16.27
CA ALA A 123 -3.76 14.56 17.03
C ALA A 123 -3.70 13.12 17.56
N ASP A 124 -3.18 12.18 16.77
CA ASP A 124 -3.16 10.76 17.10
C ASP A 124 -1.99 10.38 18.02
N ALA A 125 -0.92 11.19 18.10
CA ALA A 125 0.11 11.06 19.13
C ALA A 125 -0.40 11.47 20.54
N VAL A 126 -1.49 12.23 20.61
CA VAL A 126 -2.10 12.73 21.85
C VAL A 126 -3.25 11.83 22.33
N ASP A 127 -3.75 10.89 21.50
CA ASP A 127 -4.82 9.96 21.90
C ASP A 127 -4.31 9.06 23.05
N PRO A 128 -4.93 9.11 24.24
CA PRO A 128 -4.53 8.30 25.38
C PRO A 128 -4.65 6.78 25.14
N ARG A 129 -5.38 6.34 24.09
CA ARG A 129 -5.42 4.93 23.66
C ARG A 129 -4.12 4.48 22.99
N HIS A 130 -3.35 5.40 22.43
CA HIS A 130 -2.08 5.12 21.71
C HIS A 130 -0.84 5.37 22.58
N ARG A 131 -1.03 5.75 23.87
CA ARG A 131 0.10 5.77 24.81
C ARG A 131 0.60 4.33 25.01
N PRO A 132 1.91 4.07 24.89
CA PRO A 132 2.46 2.81 25.35
C PRO A 132 2.05 2.64 26.82
N ARG A 133 1.30 1.56 27.11
CA ARG A 133 1.06 1.16 28.49
C ARG A 133 2.43 0.95 29.13
N GLY A 134 2.66 1.66 30.22
CA GLY A 134 3.98 1.92 30.79
C GLY A 134 4.84 0.68 31.03
N LEU A 135 6.15 0.94 30.98
CA LEU A 135 7.17 0.26 31.77
C LEU A 135 6.82 0.30 33.28
#